data_AF-A0A0D0IUL4-F1
#
_entry.id   AF-A0A0D0IUL4-F1
#
_cell.length_a   1.000
_cell.length_b   1.000
_cell.length_c   1.000
_cell.angle_alpha   90.00
_cell.angle_beta   90.00
_cell.angle_gamma   90.00
#
_symmetry.space_group_name_H-M   'P 1'
#
loop_
_entity.id
_entity.type
_entity.pdbx_description
1 polymer ?
#
loop_
_entity_poly.entity_id
_entity_poly.type
_entity_poly.pdbx_seq_one_letter_code
_entity_poly.pdbx_strand_id
1 'polypeptide(L)'
;MKKIFTLIAMAMIAMGAMAQGNNEKTYEDNIVITVANLGEPVTDRASITITEQEEEGKYTIKLNQFSFLGMLIGDVTMTDVQGDDDSEGFTNYATTQTATITNGADIQEMLGGKIDVTVKEGSRSKGDKFYALISLTVPGVGDVEAVFGDNNFGTDGISAGTIDQNAKVAAVYTLGGQRVNSMVRGINILKLTNGKTVKVMNK
;
A
#
# COMPACT_ATOMS: atom_id res chain seq x y z
N MET A 1 -10.96 43.90 -42.79
CA MET A 1 -10.64 43.84 -41.35
C MET A 1 -10.12 42.45 -41.02
N LYS A 2 -8.98 42.40 -40.32
CA LYS A 2 -8.10 41.24 -40.09
C LYS A 2 -8.87 40.03 -39.50
N LYS A 3 -8.80 38.88 -40.16
CA LYS A 3 -9.13 37.59 -39.51
C LYS A 3 -7.83 36.97 -39.05
N ILE A 4 -7.69 36.89 -37.73
CA ILE A 4 -6.53 36.35 -37.01
C ILE A 4 -6.55 34.82 -37.08
N PHE A 5 -5.33 34.30 -37.23
CA PHE A 5 -4.90 32.91 -37.23
C PHE A 5 -5.38 32.13 -36.00
N THR A 6 -5.73 30.86 -36.19
CA THR A 6 -5.35 29.79 -35.25
C THR A 6 -5.27 28.48 -36.03
N LEU A 7 -4.05 28.11 -36.43
CA LEU A 7 -3.73 26.76 -36.89
C LEU A 7 -3.65 25.88 -35.63
N ILE A 8 -4.63 25.01 -35.41
CA ILE A 8 -4.49 23.94 -34.42
C ILE A 8 -3.67 22.84 -35.09
N ALA A 9 -2.39 22.79 -34.76
CA ALA A 9 -1.53 21.67 -35.13
C ALA A 9 -2.02 20.42 -34.38
N MET A 10 -2.74 19.54 -35.07
CA MET A 10 -2.90 18.15 -34.66
C MET A 10 -1.54 17.46 -34.80
N ALA A 11 -0.74 17.47 -33.74
CA ALA A 11 0.37 16.55 -33.61
C ALA A 11 -0.20 15.16 -33.32
N MET A 12 -0.44 14.37 -34.37
CA MET A 12 -0.49 12.92 -34.26
C MET A 12 0.92 12.46 -33.89
N ILE A 13 1.18 12.23 -32.61
CA ILE A 13 2.34 11.44 -32.20
C ILE A 13 1.87 9.99 -32.17
N ALA A 14 2.57 9.19 -32.98
CA ALA A 14 2.32 7.78 -33.19
C ALA A 14 2.18 7.03 -31.86
N MET A 15 1.15 6.17 -31.77
CA MET A 15 1.12 5.06 -30.82
C MET A 15 2.29 4.13 -31.16
N GLY A 16 3.45 4.42 -30.60
CA GLY A 16 4.52 3.45 -30.46
C GLY A 16 4.07 2.48 -29.38
N ALA A 17 3.69 1.27 -29.78
CA ALA A 17 3.62 0.14 -28.87
C ALA A 17 5.03 -0.12 -28.32
N MET A 18 5.34 0.50 -27.19
CA MET A 18 6.49 0.18 -26.37
C MET A 18 5.94 -0.53 -25.15
N ALA A 19 6.29 -1.81 -24.99
CA ALA A 19 5.95 -2.59 -23.81
C ALA A 19 6.65 -1.98 -22.59
N GLN A 20 5.96 -1.08 -21.89
CA GLN A 20 6.34 -0.60 -20.57
C GLN A 20 5.44 -1.35 -19.60
N GLY A 21 6.01 -2.32 -18.88
CA GLY A 21 5.26 -3.03 -17.85
C GLY A 21 4.64 -1.98 -16.92
N ASN A 22 3.32 -1.97 -16.82
CA ASN A 22 2.66 -1.04 -15.91
C ASN A 22 3.26 -1.33 -14.53
N ASN A 23 3.94 -0.33 -13.93
CA ASN A 23 4.31 -0.33 -12.51
C ASN A 23 3.04 -0.11 -11.68
N GLU A 24 2.04 -0.94 -11.96
CA GLU A 24 0.75 -1.01 -11.31
C GLU A 24 0.81 -2.13 -10.30
N LYS A 25 0.37 -1.83 -9.10
CA LYS A 25 0.30 -2.80 -8.03
C LYS A 25 -0.97 -2.63 -7.22
N THR A 26 -1.67 -3.73 -7.05
CA THR A 26 -2.84 -3.81 -6.18
C THR A 26 -2.45 -4.41 -4.84
N TYR A 27 -2.80 -3.69 -3.79
CA TYR A 27 -2.65 -4.11 -2.40
C TYR A 27 -4.03 -4.47 -1.86
N GLU A 28 -4.14 -5.65 -1.25
CA GLU A 28 -5.37 -6.11 -0.60
C GLU A 28 -5.10 -6.32 0.88
N ASP A 29 -5.69 -5.48 1.73
CA ASP A 29 -5.53 -5.60 3.18
C ASP A 29 -6.80 -5.18 3.94
N ASN A 30 -6.73 -5.28 5.26
CA ASN A 30 -7.76 -4.76 6.13
C ASN A 30 -7.72 -3.23 6.10
N ILE A 31 -8.90 -2.63 6.21
CA ILE A 31 -9.08 -1.21 6.41
C ILE A 31 -9.88 -0.99 7.69
N VAL A 32 -9.38 -0.13 8.58
CA VAL A 32 -10.08 0.29 9.80
C VAL A 32 -10.65 1.67 9.55
N ILE A 33 -11.98 1.78 9.59
CA ILE A 33 -12.71 2.99 9.27
C ILE A 33 -13.31 3.57 10.54
N THR A 34 -13.06 4.85 10.78
CA THR A 34 -13.61 5.65 11.86
C THR A 34 -14.35 6.83 11.26
N VAL A 35 -15.62 6.99 11.61
CA VAL A 35 -16.41 8.16 11.19
C VAL A 35 -16.68 9.00 12.42
N ALA A 36 -16.42 10.31 12.32
CA ALA A 36 -16.64 11.21 13.44
C ALA A 36 -18.10 11.11 13.94
N ASN A 37 -18.29 10.94 15.25
CA ASN A 37 -19.59 10.77 15.91
C ASN A 37 -20.34 9.46 15.61
N LEU A 38 -19.68 8.48 14.98
CA LEU A 38 -20.25 7.19 14.62
C LEU A 38 -19.49 6.06 15.33
N GLY A 39 -19.81 5.87 16.62
CA GLY A 39 -19.50 4.67 17.40
C GLY A 39 -18.05 4.16 17.35
N GLU A 40 -17.91 2.85 17.54
CA GLU A 40 -16.64 2.15 17.47
C GLU A 40 -16.14 2.01 16.02
N PRO A 41 -14.82 2.01 15.79
CA PRO A 41 -14.26 1.77 14.46
C PRO A 41 -14.71 0.43 13.86
N VAL A 42 -14.93 0.42 12.54
CA VAL A 42 -15.31 -0.79 11.79
C VAL A 42 -14.10 -1.27 11.00
N THR A 43 -13.86 -2.58 11.01
CA THR A 43 -12.81 -3.21 10.18
C THR A 43 -13.45 -3.95 9.01
N ASP A 44 -12.93 -3.74 7.81
CA ASP A 44 -13.35 -4.44 6.59
C ASP A 44 -12.13 -4.79 5.72
N ARG A 45 -12.36 -5.41 4.56
CA ARG A 45 -11.36 -5.63 3.50
C ARG A 45 -11.45 -4.52 2.46
N ALA A 46 -10.29 -4.06 2.00
CA ALA A 46 -10.20 -3.10 0.90
C ALA A 46 -9.12 -3.51 -0.09
N SER A 47 -9.19 -2.89 -1.27
CA SER A 47 -8.18 -3.00 -2.32
C SER A 47 -7.77 -1.60 -2.75
N ILE A 48 -6.46 -1.35 -2.82
CA ILE A 48 -5.90 -0.09 -3.31
C ILE A 48 -4.90 -0.40 -4.42
N THR A 49 -5.07 0.23 -5.57
CA THR A 49 -4.12 0.15 -6.69
C THR A 49 -3.27 1.41 -6.73
N ILE A 50 -1.96 1.23 -6.84
CA ILE A 50 -0.99 2.31 -7.09
C ILE A 50 -0.37 2.05 -8.46
N THR A 51 -0.38 3.04 -9.33
CA THR A 51 0.20 2.98 -10.67
C THR A 51 1.15 4.16 -10.86
N GLU A 52 2.44 3.88 -11.09
CA GLU A 52 3.38 4.92 -11.49
C GLU A 52 2.98 5.50 -12.86
N GLN A 53 3.03 6.81 -13.00
CA GLN A 53 2.68 7.53 -14.22
C GLN A 53 3.89 7.68 -15.15
N GLU A 54 3.67 8.24 -16.35
CA GLU A 54 4.76 8.50 -17.31
C GLU A 54 5.79 9.51 -16.77
N GLU A 55 5.36 10.43 -15.91
CA GLU A 55 6.25 11.32 -15.16
C GLU A 55 6.80 10.55 -13.94
N GLU A 56 8.12 10.32 -13.93
CA GLU A 56 8.81 9.61 -12.85
C GLU A 56 8.51 10.21 -11.47
N GLY A 57 8.19 9.35 -10.50
CA GLY A 57 7.83 9.77 -9.14
C GLY A 57 6.41 10.33 -9.00
N LYS A 58 5.60 10.36 -10.06
CA LYS A 58 4.16 10.63 -9.98
C LYS A 58 3.37 9.33 -10.01
N TYR A 59 2.33 9.27 -9.18
CA TYR A 59 1.53 8.07 -8.99
C TYR A 59 0.04 8.38 -9.10
N THR A 60 -0.69 7.43 -9.67
CA THR A 60 -2.14 7.33 -9.52
C THR A 60 -2.43 6.39 -8.36
N ILE A 61 -3.16 6.86 -7.35
CA ILE A 61 -3.65 6.06 -6.23
C ILE A 61 -5.16 5.89 -6.37
N LYS A 62 -5.62 4.65 -6.45
CA LYS A 62 -7.02 4.30 -6.61
C LYS A 62 -7.49 3.40 -5.47
N LEU A 63 -8.45 3.87 -4.69
CA LEU A 63 -9.20 3.01 -3.76
C LEU A 63 -10.28 2.30 -4.58
N ASN A 64 -10.17 0.97 -4.72
CA ASN A 64 -11.08 0.18 -5.55
C ASN A 64 -12.37 -0.12 -4.79
N GLN A 65 -13.52 0.27 -5.38
CA GLN A 65 -14.86 0.08 -4.83
C GLN A 65 -14.96 0.41 -3.33
N PHE A 66 -14.38 1.55 -2.92
CA PHE A 66 -14.39 1.95 -1.51
C PHE A 66 -15.82 2.06 -0.99
N SER A 67 -16.04 1.46 0.17
CA SER A 67 -17.32 1.47 0.87
C SER A 67 -17.11 1.56 2.37
N PHE A 68 -18.05 2.19 3.07
CA PHE A 68 -18.08 2.20 4.53
C PHE A 68 -19.53 2.19 5.03
N LEU A 69 -19.80 1.52 6.15
CA LEU A 69 -21.14 1.43 6.76
C LEU A 69 -22.26 1.03 5.77
N GLY A 70 -21.94 0.18 4.79
CA GLY A 70 -22.86 -0.26 3.73
C GLY A 70 -23.10 0.77 2.60
N MET A 71 -22.44 1.93 2.65
CA MET A 71 -22.47 2.94 1.60
C MET A 71 -21.31 2.69 0.64
N LEU A 72 -21.62 2.37 -0.63
CA LEU A 72 -20.64 2.31 -1.71
C LEU A 72 -20.34 3.73 -2.19
N ILE A 73 -19.09 4.16 -2.05
CA ILE A 73 -18.59 5.41 -2.65
C ILE A 73 -18.13 5.15 -4.08
N GLY A 74 -17.53 3.98 -4.32
CA GLY A 74 -17.03 3.56 -5.63
C GLY A 74 -15.51 3.63 -5.73
N ASP A 75 -15.01 3.65 -6.95
CA ASP A 75 -13.61 3.82 -7.26
C ASP A 75 -13.19 5.27 -7.06
N VAL A 76 -12.33 5.52 -6.06
CA VAL A 76 -11.83 6.86 -5.75
C VAL A 76 -10.40 7.00 -6.27
N THR A 77 -10.20 7.84 -7.28
CA THR A 77 -8.92 7.97 -8.00
C THR A 77 -8.29 9.34 -7.78
N MET A 78 -7.06 9.33 -7.26
CA MET A 78 -6.17 10.48 -7.15
C MET A 78 -5.05 10.34 -8.17
N THR A 79 -4.89 11.29 -9.08
CA THR A 79 -3.78 11.34 -10.04
C THR A 79 -2.70 12.30 -9.54
N ASP A 80 -1.51 12.16 -10.10
CA ASP A 80 -0.38 13.10 -9.97
C ASP A 80 0.13 13.21 -8.52
N VAL A 81 -0.09 12.16 -7.72
CA VAL A 81 0.38 12.07 -6.34
C VAL A 81 1.90 11.95 -6.35
N GLN A 82 2.59 12.84 -5.64
CA GLN A 82 4.04 12.76 -5.50
C GLN A 82 4.42 11.60 -4.59
N GLY A 83 5.26 10.70 -5.10
CA GLY A 83 6.00 9.75 -4.28
C GLY A 83 7.35 10.33 -3.85
N ASP A 84 7.76 10.07 -2.62
CA ASP A 84 9.07 10.44 -2.09
C ASP A 84 9.81 9.16 -1.64
N ASP A 85 10.73 8.71 -2.49
CA ASP A 85 11.52 7.51 -2.27
C ASP A 85 12.66 7.77 -1.28
N ASP A 86 12.75 6.96 -0.22
CA ASP A 86 13.81 7.06 0.76
C ASP A 86 14.95 6.06 0.52
N SER A 87 16.06 6.26 1.23
CA SER A 87 17.23 5.38 1.15
C SER A 87 16.99 3.96 1.67
N GLU A 88 15.88 3.71 2.35
CA GLU A 88 15.49 2.40 2.87
C GLU A 88 14.58 1.63 1.89
N GLY A 89 14.26 2.21 0.74
CA GLY A 89 13.44 1.63 -0.30
C GLY A 89 11.93 1.71 -0.03
N PHE A 90 11.50 2.66 0.80
CA PHE A 90 10.09 3.04 0.86
C PHE A 90 9.80 4.15 -0.15
N THR A 91 8.59 4.11 -0.69
CA THR A 91 7.98 5.26 -1.35
C THR A 91 6.94 5.84 -0.39
N ASN A 92 7.09 7.11 -0.01
CA ASN A 92 6.16 7.81 0.88
C ASN A 92 5.18 8.65 0.06
N TYR A 93 3.94 8.75 0.53
CA TYR A 93 2.88 9.49 -0.13
C TYR A 93 2.20 10.45 0.84
N ALA A 94 1.99 11.69 0.40
CA ALA A 94 1.14 12.65 1.09
C ALA A 94 0.50 13.58 0.06
N THR A 95 -0.82 13.74 0.13
CA THR A 95 -1.55 14.66 -0.75
C THR A 95 -2.88 15.06 -0.13
N THR A 96 -3.38 16.24 -0.49
CA THR A 96 -4.77 16.65 -0.29
C THR A 96 -5.28 17.16 -1.63
N GLN A 97 -6.29 16.49 -2.18
CA GLN A 97 -6.84 16.85 -3.48
C GLN A 97 -8.29 16.38 -3.63
N THR A 98 -9.00 16.98 -4.59
CA THR A 98 -10.28 16.48 -5.05
C THR A 98 -10.06 15.29 -5.99
N ALA A 99 -10.39 14.09 -5.53
CA ALA A 99 -10.35 12.85 -6.28
C ALA A 99 -11.56 12.68 -7.20
N THR A 100 -11.42 11.84 -8.23
CA THR A 100 -12.53 11.46 -9.12
C THR A 100 -13.18 10.16 -8.62
N ILE A 101 -14.50 10.14 -8.56
CA ILE A 101 -15.30 8.95 -8.27
C ILE A 101 -15.80 8.35 -9.58
N THR A 102 -15.62 7.04 -9.74
CA THR A 102 -16.30 6.21 -10.74
C THR A 102 -16.94 5.00 -10.07
N ASN A 103 -17.86 4.30 -10.73
CA ASN A 103 -18.50 3.08 -10.19
C ASN A 103 -19.19 3.27 -8.82
N GLY A 104 -19.61 4.50 -8.48
CA GLY A 104 -20.19 4.82 -7.17
C GLY A 104 -21.72 4.84 -7.12
N ALA A 105 -22.39 4.35 -8.16
CA ALA A 105 -23.85 4.37 -8.31
C ALA A 105 -24.44 5.77 -7.97
N ASP A 106 -25.44 5.82 -7.10
CA ASP A 106 -26.15 7.05 -6.73
C ASP A 106 -25.24 8.07 -6.03
N ILE A 107 -24.25 7.62 -5.24
CA ILE A 107 -23.33 8.51 -4.53
C ILE A 107 -22.44 9.29 -5.52
N GLN A 108 -21.98 8.62 -6.59
CA GLN A 108 -21.21 9.29 -7.62
C GLN A 108 -22.01 10.43 -8.25
N GLU A 109 -23.28 10.22 -8.60
CA GLU A 109 -24.13 11.26 -9.17
C GLU A 109 -24.36 12.40 -8.17
N MET A 110 -24.69 12.07 -6.92
CA MET A 110 -24.94 13.03 -5.84
C MET A 110 -23.74 13.94 -5.56
N LEU A 111 -22.52 13.39 -5.62
CA LEU A 111 -21.28 14.13 -5.37
C LEU A 111 -20.67 14.73 -6.65
N GLY A 112 -21.35 14.63 -7.79
CA GLY A 112 -20.84 15.12 -9.08
C GLY A 112 -19.57 14.42 -9.54
N GLY A 113 -19.38 13.16 -9.14
CA GLY A 113 -18.22 12.34 -9.45
C GLY A 113 -16.93 12.79 -8.77
N LYS A 114 -17.01 13.53 -7.66
CA LYS A 114 -15.85 14.13 -6.98
C LYS A 114 -15.93 13.97 -5.47
N ILE A 115 -14.79 13.84 -4.81
CA ILE A 115 -14.69 13.82 -3.35
C ILE A 115 -13.32 14.32 -2.92
N ASP A 116 -13.28 15.09 -1.83
CA ASP A 116 -12.01 15.54 -1.26
C ASP A 116 -11.38 14.41 -0.44
N VAL A 117 -10.12 14.12 -0.76
CA VAL A 117 -9.34 13.05 -0.14
C VAL A 117 -8.01 13.60 0.33
N THR A 118 -7.61 13.19 1.53
CA THR A 118 -6.27 13.40 2.06
C THR A 118 -5.59 12.05 2.31
N VAL A 119 -4.44 11.83 1.69
CA VAL A 119 -3.48 10.80 2.09
C VAL A 119 -2.48 11.49 3.00
N LYS A 120 -2.45 11.08 4.27
CA LYS A 120 -1.65 11.75 5.32
C LYS A 120 -0.21 11.25 5.32
N GLU A 121 0.69 12.09 5.81
CA GLU A 121 2.08 11.73 6.09
C GLU A 121 2.18 10.44 6.91
N GLY A 122 3.19 9.62 6.59
CA GLY A 122 3.35 8.27 7.12
C GLY A 122 2.70 7.17 6.29
N SER A 123 1.91 7.53 5.27
CA SER A 123 1.46 6.58 4.24
C SER A 123 2.63 6.21 3.33
N ARG A 124 2.88 4.91 3.15
CA ARG A 124 4.08 4.43 2.45
C ARG A 124 3.92 3.01 1.89
N SER A 125 4.65 2.71 0.83
CA SER A 125 4.76 1.37 0.25
C SER A 125 6.19 0.87 0.25
N LYS A 126 6.35 -0.44 0.38
CA LYS A 126 7.63 -1.13 0.15
C LYS A 126 7.37 -2.59 -0.18
N GLY A 127 7.93 -3.06 -1.30
CA GLY A 127 7.68 -4.42 -1.79
C GLY A 127 6.18 -4.68 -1.95
N ASP A 128 5.68 -5.77 -1.37
CA ASP A 128 4.28 -6.20 -1.44
C ASP A 128 3.36 -5.57 -0.38
N LYS A 129 3.87 -4.60 0.40
CA LYS A 129 3.11 -3.93 1.46
C LYS A 129 2.81 -2.48 1.13
N PHE A 130 1.63 -2.04 1.56
CA PHE A 130 1.20 -0.65 1.57
C PHE A 130 0.46 -0.36 2.87
N TYR A 131 0.84 0.74 3.51
CA TYR A 131 0.19 1.28 4.69
C TYR A 131 -0.27 2.68 4.36
N ALA A 132 -1.54 3.00 4.62
CA ALA A 132 -2.10 4.31 4.30
C ALA A 132 -2.98 4.86 5.41
N LEU A 133 -2.84 6.15 5.64
CA LEU A 133 -3.70 6.97 6.47
C LEU A 133 -4.51 7.86 5.54
N ILE A 134 -5.80 7.58 5.37
CA ILE A 134 -6.66 8.23 4.40
C ILE A 134 -7.80 8.93 5.13
N SER A 135 -8.13 10.15 4.73
CA SER A 135 -9.34 10.86 5.16
C SER A 135 -10.14 11.25 3.94
N LEU A 136 -11.44 10.95 3.95
CA LEU A 136 -12.39 11.36 2.91
C LEU A 136 -13.44 12.27 3.55
N THR A 137 -13.64 13.46 3.00
CA THR A 137 -14.69 14.36 3.46
C THR A 137 -15.98 14.08 2.68
N VAL A 138 -16.95 13.44 3.33
CA VAL A 138 -18.22 13.05 2.71
C VAL A 138 -19.32 14.05 3.11
N PRO A 139 -19.90 14.82 2.16
CA PRO A 139 -20.99 15.74 2.46
C PRO A 139 -22.17 15.06 3.18
N GLY A 140 -22.62 15.65 4.29
CA GLY A 140 -23.71 15.10 5.11
C GLY A 140 -23.31 14.02 6.10
N VAL A 141 -22.08 13.50 6.03
CA VAL A 141 -21.51 12.53 6.99
C VAL A 141 -20.39 13.16 7.81
N GLY A 142 -19.50 13.91 7.16
CA GLY A 142 -18.28 14.45 7.77
C GLY A 142 -17.04 13.69 7.32
N ASP A 143 -15.98 13.77 8.12
CA ASP A 143 -14.71 13.11 7.82
C ASP A 143 -14.77 11.61 8.13
N VAL A 144 -14.40 10.82 7.13
CA VAL A 144 -14.24 9.37 7.18
C VAL A 144 -12.76 9.07 7.20
N GLU A 145 -12.25 8.72 8.38
CA GLU A 145 -10.86 8.35 8.59
C GLU A 145 -10.67 6.85 8.35
N ALA A 146 -9.67 6.48 7.57
CA ALA A 146 -9.40 5.11 7.19
C ALA A 146 -7.92 4.78 7.32
N VAL A 147 -7.61 3.69 8.02
CA VAL A 147 -6.26 3.13 8.14
C VAL A 147 -6.21 1.83 7.36
N PHE A 148 -5.48 1.82 6.25
CA PHE A 148 -5.29 0.65 5.41
C PHE A 148 -3.98 -0.07 5.74
N GLY A 149 -4.06 -1.39 5.90
CA GLY A 149 -2.91 -2.26 6.18
C GLY A 149 -2.26 -2.03 7.54
N ASP A 150 -1.10 -2.67 7.73
CA ASP A 150 -0.25 -2.50 8.90
C ASP A 150 1.04 -1.75 8.57
N ASN A 151 1.50 -0.88 9.47
CA ASN A 151 2.76 -0.15 9.30
C ASN A 151 3.99 -1.01 9.67
N ASN A 152 3.85 -2.33 9.77
CA ASN A 152 4.92 -3.24 10.08
C ASN A 152 5.47 -3.85 8.79
N PHE A 153 6.38 -3.12 8.15
CA PHE A 153 6.99 -3.55 6.89
C PHE A 153 8.00 -4.68 7.03
N GLY A 154 8.26 -5.15 8.27
CA GLY A 154 9.26 -6.16 8.57
C GLY A 154 10.67 -5.67 8.25
N THR A 155 11.64 -6.15 9.00
CA THR A 155 13.01 -6.17 8.48
C THR A 155 13.11 -7.43 7.63
N ASP A 156 13.39 -7.28 6.34
CA ASP A 156 13.73 -8.42 5.49
C ASP A 156 14.87 -9.19 6.16
N GLY A 157 14.54 -10.38 6.65
CA GLY A 157 15.45 -11.21 7.43
C GLY A 157 14.88 -12.56 7.82
N ILE A 158 13.55 -12.73 7.86
CA ILE A 158 12.91 -14.04 8.02
C ILE A 158 11.63 -14.05 7.19
N SER A 159 11.66 -14.69 6.01
CA SER A 159 10.42 -15.15 5.39
C SER A 159 9.70 -15.99 6.44
N ALA A 160 8.48 -15.59 6.80
CA ALA A 160 7.56 -16.40 7.59
C ALA A 160 7.12 -17.61 6.77
N GLY A 161 8.05 -18.50 6.40
CA GLY A 161 7.70 -19.88 6.16
C GLY A 161 7.16 -20.38 7.49
N THR A 162 5.88 -20.74 7.52
CA THR A 162 5.17 -21.42 8.61
C THR A 162 6.15 -22.00 9.63
N ILE A 163 6.28 -21.34 10.78
CA ILE A 163 6.93 -21.98 11.92
C ILE A 163 5.94 -23.07 12.32
N ASP A 164 6.24 -24.30 11.90
CA ASP A 164 5.70 -25.46 12.58
C ASP A 164 6.18 -25.36 14.02
N GLN A 165 5.28 -24.92 14.91
CA GLN A 165 5.57 -24.69 16.33
C GLN A 165 5.95 -25.99 17.06
N ASN A 166 5.88 -27.15 16.38
CA ASN A 166 6.34 -28.45 16.88
C ASN A 166 7.75 -28.84 16.43
N ALA A 167 8.43 -28.03 15.62
CA ALA A 167 9.77 -28.37 15.15
C ALA A 167 10.80 -28.32 16.29
N LYS A 168 11.17 -29.50 16.79
CA LYS A 168 12.19 -29.65 17.83
C LYS A 168 13.60 -29.39 17.28
N VAL A 169 14.52 -28.97 18.14
CA VAL A 169 15.95 -28.85 17.81
C VAL A 169 16.54 -30.24 17.56
N ALA A 170 17.03 -30.48 16.35
CA ALA A 170 17.68 -31.73 15.97
C ALA A 170 19.20 -31.67 16.17
N ALA A 171 19.82 -30.51 15.98
CA ALA A 171 21.25 -30.28 16.22
C ALA A 171 21.54 -28.81 16.51
N VAL A 172 22.63 -28.56 17.24
CA VAL A 172 23.15 -27.22 17.53
C VAL A 172 24.55 -27.12 16.93
N TYR A 173 24.85 -25.97 16.32
CA TYR A 173 26.14 -25.65 15.75
C TYR A 173 26.64 -24.31 16.29
N THR A 174 27.96 -24.14 16.40
CA THR A 174 28.57 -22.83 16.60
C THR A 174 28.40 -21.96 15.35
N LEU A 175 28.64 -20.66 15.46
CA LEU A 175 28.67 -19.76 14.30
C LEU A 175 29.69 -20.22 13.22
N GLY A 176 30.77 -20.89 13.62
CA GLY A 176 31.76 -21.47 12.73
C GLY A 176 31.37 -22.82 12.10
N GLY A 177 30.13 -23.28 12.30
CA GLY A 177 29.60 -24.50 11.69
C GLY A 177 30.00 -25.81 12.39
N GLN A 178 30.65 -25.75 13.55
CA GLN A 178 30.99 -26.95 14.32
C GLN A 178 29.78 -27.44 15.12
N ARG A 179 29.44 -28.73 15.04
CA ARG A 179 28.34 -29.32 15.81
C ARG A 179 28.71 -29.40 17.29
N VAL A 180 27.80 -28.96 18.16
CA VAL A 180 27.95 -28.96 19.62
C VAL A 180 26.78 -29.69 20.28
N ASN A 181 27.00 -30.26 21.47
CA ASN A 181 25.98 -31.02 22.21
C ASN A 181 24.96 -30.11 22.91
N SER A 182 25.31 -28.84 23.13
CA SER A 182 24.45 -27.82 23.73
C SER A 182 24.88 -26.43 23.24
N MET A 183 24.04 -25.41 23.41
CA MET A 183 24.39 -24.04 23.03
C MET A 183 25.61 -23.55 23.81
N VAL A 184 26.57 -22.98 23.10
CA VAL A 184 27.74 -22.31 23.68
C VAL A 184 27.46 -20.82 23.88
N ARG A 185 28.26 -20.10 24.66
CA ARG A 185 28.12 -18.66 24.80
C ARG A 185 28.32 -17.96 23.44
N GLY A 186 27.45 -16.99 23.13
CA GLY A 186 27.43 -16.30 21.84
C GLY A 186 26.37 -16.84 20.87
N ILE A 187 26.60 -16.65 19.57
CA ILE A 187 25.64 -17.03 18.52
C ILE A 187 25.78 -18.53 18.20
N ASN A 188 24.64 -19.22 18.23
CA ASN A 188 24.48 -20.62 17.85
C ASN A 188 23.53 -20.72 16.66
N ILE A 189 23.70 -21.75 15.84
CA ILE A 189 22.80 -22.11 14.74
C ILE A 189 22.08 -23.41 15.14
N LEU A 190 20.77 -23.36 15.28
CA LEU A 190 19.92 -24.49 15.63
C LEU A 190 19.34 -25.06 14.34
N LYS A 191 19.65 -26.31 14.02
CA LYS A 191 18.97 -27.05 12.95
C LYS A 191 17.74 -27.72 13.54
N LEU A 192 16.58 -27.40 12.99
CA LEU A 192 15.29 -27.93 13.40
C LEU A 192 15.00 -29.25 12.67
N THR A 193 14.14 -30.08 13.27
CA THR A 193 13.68 -31.37 12.70
C THR A 193 12.98 -31.22 11.35
N ASN A 194 12.40 -30.06 11.05
CA ASN A 194 11.79 -29.74 9.76
C ASN A 194 12.81 -29.25 8.69
N GLY A 195 14.11 -29.32 8.97
CA GLY A 195 15.17 -28.93 8.06
C GLY A 195 15.53 -27.44 8.05
N LYS A 196 14.74 -26.58 8.71
CA LYS A 196 15.05 -25.14 8.85
C LYS A 196 16.18 -24.90 9.85
N THR A 197 16.80 -23.73 9.78
CA THR A 197 17.83 -23.28 10.74
C THR A 197 17.48 -21.94 11.37
N VAL A 198 17.70 -21.80 12.68
CA VAL A 198 17.47 -20.56 13.44
C VAL A 198 18.76 -20.13 14.13
N LYS A 199 19.08 -18.83 14.08
CA LYS A 199 20.21 -18.26 14.84
C LYS A 199 19.71 -17.81 16.22
N VAL A 200 20.38 -18.25 17.28
CA VAL A 200 20.04 -17.91 18.67
C VAL A 200 21.27 -17.40 19.41
N MET A 201 21.14 -16.30 20.15
CA MET A 201 22.18 -15.79 21.03
C MET A 201 22.00 -16.35 22.44
N ASN A 202 23.02 -17.03 22.95
CA ASN A 202 23.08 -17.54 24.32
C ASN A 202 24.06 -16.67 25.12
N LYS A 203 23.57 -15.99 26.17
CA LYS A 203 24.33 -14.96 26.90
C LYS A 203 25.29 -15.54 27.92
#